data_AF-A0A821K1Q3-F1
#
_entry.id   AF-A0A821K1Q3-F1
#
_cell.length_a   1.000
_cell.length_b   1.000
_cell.length_c   1.000
_cell.angle_alpha   90.00
_cell.angle_beta   90.00
_cell.angle_gamma   90.00
#
_symmetry.space_group_name_H-M   'P 1'
#
loop_
_entity.id
_entity.type
_entity.pdbx_description
1 polymer ?
#
loop_
_entity_poly.entity_id
_entity_poly.type
_entity_poly.pdbx_seq_one_letter_code
_entity_poly.pdbx_strand_id
1 'polypeptide(L)'
;MLSECRAYYRNDAIQLAQIDEFERKFQSKDAIRWYTRPGFLYYLVNKALRSQDIWVLYKFRYFIIDLCCCLEQVSSSQSFSSIRLYRGTKLNREELEQLQVGCLISTNGFLSCSSDRNVAEMFIGIDPMTDISSSHNRDAWQQFVLFIIDVDRRTSTNSVVADVSHESDIPDENEMIFNFGSTFIINDICFDNDKCIWLIQMSSSSDNARINDGYEKYTRIRLQHINPTIMFGHVLGFIGHHFNQSMNYFHRLLRTLPIDHIERPNIYHNLGRIYRFIEKFDKSLNCFRCARLL
;
A
#
# COMPACT_ATOMS: atom_id res chain seq x y z
N MET A 1 10.55 -2.80 13.03
CA MET A 1 9.12 -3.13 12.87
C MET A 1 8.54 -3.60 14.20
N LEU A 2 8.94 -4.78 14.70
CA LEU A 2 8.29 -5.42 15.85
C LEU A 2 8.33 -4.61 17.15
N SER A 3 9.41 -3.87 17.41
CA SER A 3 9.47 -2.95 18.55
C SER A 3 8.36 -1.89 18.53
N GLU A 4 7.98 -1.40 17.34
CA GLU A 4 6.88 -0.44 17.21
C GLU A 4 5.52 -1.11 17.37
N CYS A 5 5.36 -2.32 16.82
CA CYS A 5 4.14 -3.11 17.02
C CYS A 5 3.92 -3.35 18.52
N ARG A 6 4.96 -3.75 19.26
CA ARG A 6 4.90 -3.95 20.72
C ARG A 6 4.58 -2.67 21.47
N ALA A 7 5.15 -1.53 21.06
CA ALA A 7 4.84 -0.24 21.66
C ALA A 7 3.37 0.17 21.42
N TYR A 8 2.84 -0.08 20.22
CA TYR A 8 1.44 0.21 19.87
C TYR A 8 0.46 -0.66 20.66
N TYR A 9 0.75 -1.95 20.79
CA TYR A 9 -0.08 -2.95 21.46
C TYR A 9 0.36 -3.24 22.90
N ARG A 10 1.05 -2.32 23.56
CA ARG A 10 1.65 -2.54 24.90
C ARG A 10 0.68 -3.01 25.99
N ASN A 11 -0.62 -2.77 25.81
CA ASN A 11 -1.67 -3.12 26.75
C ASN A 11 -2.61 -4.23 26.20
N ASP A 12 -2.27 -4.86 25.08
CA ASP A 12 -3.07 -5.90 24.43
C ASP A 12 -2.28 -7.21 24.41
N ALA A 13 -2.53 -8.06 25.40
CA ALA A 13 -1.82 -9.32 25.57
C ALA A 13 -2.01 -10.29 24.38
N ILE A 14 -3.16 -10.23 23.71
CA ILE A 14 -3.47 -11.09 22.56
C ILE A 14 -2.59 -10.68 21.39
N GLN A 15 -2.52 -9.38 21.08
CA GLN A 15 -1.69 -8.86 20.00
C GLN A 15 -0.20 -9.04 20.30
N LEU A 16 0.23 -8.86 21.55
CA LEU A 16 1.61 -9.12 21.95
C LEU A 16 2.02 -10.58 21.72
N ALA A 17 1.16 -11.54 22.07
CA ALA A 17 1.41 -12.96 21.81
C ALA A 17 1.49 -13.27 20.30
N GLN A 18 0.66 -12.64 19.47
CA GLN A 18 0.76 -12.77 18.00
C GLN A 18 2.08 -12.18 17.47
N ILE A 19 2.55 -11.07 18.02
CA ILE A 19 3.85 -10.47 17.63
C ILE A 19 5.00 -11.40 17.99
N ASP A 20 4.97 -12.03 19.17
CA ASP A 20 6.00 -12.98 19.59
C ASP A 20 5.97 -14.26 18.73
N GLU A 21 4.78 -14.71 18.32
CA GLU A 21 4.65 -15.81 17.38
C GLU A 21 5.25 -15.46 16.01
N PHE A 22 4.95 -14.27 15.50
CA PHE A 22 5.50 -13.76 14.24
C PHE A 22 7.03 -13.71 14.28
N GLU A 23 7.62 -13.12 15.34
CA GLU A 23 9.09 -13.00 15.47
C GLU A 23 9.79 -14.36 15.38
N ARG A 24 9.18 -15.40 15.95
CA ARG A 24 9.76 -16.75 15.98
C ARG A 24 9.52 -17.55 14.70
N LYS A 25 8.37 -17.38 14.05
CA LYS A 25 7.91 -18.31 13.00
C LYS A 25 7.87 -17.71 11.59
N PHE A 26 7.94 -16.39 11.45
CA PHE A 26 7.78 -15.75 10.14
C PHE A 26 8.83 -16.22 9.13
N GLN A 27 8.36 -16.60 7.96
CA GLN A 27 9.17 -16.78 6.75
C GLN A 27 8.56 -15.93 5.64
N SER A 28 9.39 -15.38 4.76
CA SER A 28 8.93 -14.49 3.68
C SER A 28 7.85 -15.12 2.79
N LYS A 29 7.90 -16.44 2.58
CA LYS A 29 6.89 -17.19 1.80
C LYS A 29 5.50 -17.25 2.46
N ASP A 30 5.42 -17.01 3.76
CA ASP A 30 4.17 -17.08 4.52
C ASP A 30 3.52 -15.69 4.66
N ALA A 31 4.00 -14.67 3.92
CA ALA A 31 3.59 -13.28 4.09
C ALA A 31 2.09 -13.07 3.87
N ILE A 32 1.49 -13.76 2.89
CA ILE A 32 0.04 -13.70 2.63
C ILE A 32 -0.73 -14.19 3.85
N ARG A 33 -0.41 -15.40 4.35
CA ARG A 33 -1.06 -15.97 5.54
C ARG A 33 -0.98 -15.04 6.76
N TRP A 34 0.18 -14.44 6.98
CA TRP A 34 0.37 -13.50 8.09
C TRP A 34 -0.37 -12.17 7.89
N TYR A 35 -0.57 -11.75 6.64
CA TYR A 35 -1.31 -10.55 6.30
C TYR A 35 -2.82 -10.74 6.45
N THR A 36 -3.38 -11.88 6.04
CA THR A 36 -4.82 -12.15 6.10
C THR A 36 -5.30 -12.57 7.48
N ARG A 37 -4.39 -13.06 8.33
CA ARG A 37 -4.70 -13.38 9.73
C ARG A 37 -5.21 -12.15 10.50
N PRO A 38 -6.35 -12.24 11.22
CA PRO A 38 -6.82 -11.18 12.08
C PRO A 38 -5.77 -10.82 13.15
N GLY A 39 -5.24 -9.59 13.08
CA GLY A 39 -4.15 -9.21 13.96
C GLY A 39 -3.44 -7.92 13.60
N PHE A 40 -2.29 -7.75 14.24
CA PHE A 40 -1.49 -6.53 14.17
C PHE A 40 -0.97 -6.21 12.77
N LEU A 41 -0.61 -7.21 11.95
CA LEU A 41 0.01 -7.00 10.65
C LEU A 41 -0.95 -6.37 9.65
N TYR A 42 -2.11 -7.00 9.44
CA TYR A 42 -3.16 -6.46 8.59
C TYR A 42 -3.45 -5.00 8.94
N TYR A 43 -3.68 -4.73 10.23
CA TYR A 43 -4.07 -3.41 10.70
C TYR A 43 -2.95 -2.38 10.55
N LEU A 44 -1.75 -2.67 11.05
CA LEU A 44 -0.65 -1.71 11.05
C LEU A 44 -0.08 -1.45 9.66
N VAL A 45 -0.03 -2.46 8.78
CA VAL A 45 0.44 -2.27 7.39
C VAL A 45 -0.54 -1.40 6.61
N ASN A 46 -1.85 -1.71 6.68
CA ASN A 46 -2.85 -0.88 6.02
C ASN A 46 -2.94 0.53 6.61
N LYS A 47 -2.79 0.67 7.93
CA LYS A 47 -2.71 1.98 8.57
C LYS A 47 -1.50 2.78 8.10
N ALA A 48 -0.33 2.14 8.00
CA ALA A 48 0.89 2.77 7.49
C ALA A 48 0.69 3.30 6.06
N LEU A 49 0.14 2.46 5.17
CA LEU A 49 -0.14 2.82 3.77
C LEU A 49 -1.14 3.97 3.66
N ARG A 50 -2.24 3.94 4.43
CA ARG A 50 -3.26 5.01 4.41
C ARG A 50 -2.77 6.32 5.01
N SER A 51 -1.96 6.26 6.07
CA SER A 51 -1.39 7.46 6.70
C SER A 51 -0.33 8.13 5.83
N GLN A 52 0.21 7.41 4.84
CA GLN A 52 1.37 7.82 4.05
C GLN A 52 2.57 8.24 4.92
N ASP A 53 2.65 7.74 6.16
CA ASP A 53 3.80 7.98 7.03
C ASP A 53 4.98 7.15 6.50
N ILE A 54 5.83 7.85 5.76
CA ILE A 54 7.04 7.34 5.16
C ILE A 54 7.95 6.60 6.16
N TRP A 55 8.02 7.05 7.41
CA TRP A 55 8.86 6.39 8.42
C TRP A 55 8.27 5.07 8.87
N VAL A 56 6.96 5.01 9.03
CA VAL A 56 6.25 3.77 9.35
C VAL A 56 6.39 2.81 8.16
N LEU A 57 6.13 3.26 6.93
CA LEU A 57 6.33 2.47 5.71
C LEU A 57 7.75 1.93 5.60
N TYR A 58 8.77 2.76 5.87
CA TYR A 58 10.15 2.29 5.89
C TYR A 58 10.36 1.17 6.91
N LYS A 59 9.76 1.24 8.10
CA LYS A 59 9.91 0.17 9.11
C LYS A 59 9.19 -1.12 8.72
N PHE A 60 8.08 -1.02 7.99
CA PHE A 60 7.33 -2.18 7.48
C PHE A 60 7.83 -2.70 6.13
N ARG A 61 8.76 -1.99 5.46
CA ARG A 61 9.18 -2.25 4.08
C ARG A 61 9.52 -3.71 3.77
N TYR A 62 10.21 -4.42 4.67
CA TYR A 62 10.61 -5.80 4.41
C TYR A 62 9.39 -6.72 4.31
N PHE A 63 8.43 -6.59 5.22
CA PHE A 63 7.19 -7.35 5.14
C PHE A 63 6.34 -6.93 3.93
N ILE A 64 6.28 -5.63 3.62
CA ILE A 64 5.57 -5.15 2.42
C ILE A 64 6.17 -5.75 1.15
N ILE A 65 7.51 -5.79 1.04
CA ILE A 65 8.21 -6.42 -0.09
C ILE A 65 7.87 -7.91 -0.17
N ASP A 66 8.00 -8.64 0.94
CA ASP A 66 7.70 -10.08 0.99
C ASP A 66 6.26 -10.36 0.57
N LEU A 67 5.30 -9.56 1.05
CA LEU A 67 3.89 -9.67 0.68
C LEU A 67 3.67 -9.38 -0.81
N CYS A 68 4.30 -8.35 -1.37
CA CYS A 68 4.20 -8.06 -2.80
C CYS A 68 4.73 -9.20 -3.66
N CYS A 69 5.90 -9.75 -3.30
CA CYS A 69 6.50 -10.86 -4.02
C CYS A 69 5.59 -12.10 -3.98
N CYS A 70 4.98 -12.41 -2.83
CA CYS A 70 4.04 -13.52 -2.73
C CYS A 70 2.78 -13.28 -3.58
N LEU A 71 2.20 -12.08 -3.54
CA LEU A 71 1.03 -11.74 -4.36
C LEU A 71 1.34 -11.82 -5.86
N GLU A 72 2.52 -11.37 -6.30
CA GLU A 72 2.97 -11.48 -7.69
C GLU A 72 3.14 -12.93 -8.14
N GLN A 73 3.70 -13.79 -7.28
CA GLN A 73 3.85 -15.22 -7.55
C GLN A 73 2.50 -15.91 -7.73
N VAL A 74 1.58 -15.69 -6.78
CA VAL A 74 0.22 -16.24 -6.85
C VAL A 74 -0.50 -15.71 -8.10
N SER A 75 -0.46 -14.40 -8.33
CA SER A 75 -1.09 -13.75 -9.49
C SER A 75 -0.55 -14.30 -10.82
N SER A 76 0.73 -14.64 -10.90
CA SER A 76 1.34 -15.21 -12.11
C SER A 76 0.93 -16.66 -12.35
N SER A 77 0.60 -17.41 -11.29
CA SER A 77 0.24 -18.83 -11.36
C SER A 77 -1.25 -19.10 -11.63
N GLN A 78 -2.14 -18.14 -11.32
CA GLN A 78 -3.58 -18.30 -11.48
C GLN A 78 -4.04 -18.17 -12.95
N SER A 79 -5.10 -18.90 -13.32
CA SER A 79 -5.48 -19.17 -14.72
C SER A 79 -6.70 -18.40 -15.27
N PHE A 80 -7.33 -17.51 -14.50
CA PHE A 80 -8.50 -16.77 -14.99
C PHE A 80 -8.11 -15.64 -15.95
N SER A 81 -8.93 -15.43 -16.98
CA SER A 81 -8.79 -14.34 -17.96
C SER A 81 -9.53 -13.08 -17.54
N SER A 82 -10.72 -13.24 -16.96
CA SER A 82 -11.52 -12.16 -16.41
C SER A 82 -12.26 -12.64 -15.16
N ILE A 83 -12.47 -11.74 -14.21
CA ILE A 83 -13.19 -12.00 -12.96
C ILE A 83 -13.90 -10.74 -12.50
N ARG A 84 -15.06 -10.92 -11.86
CA ARG A 84 -15.77 -9.87 -11.14
C ARG A 84 -15.55 -10.05 -9.65
N LEU A 85 -15.15 -8.97 -8.99
CA LEU A 85 -14.85 -8.96 -7.56
C LEU A 85 -15.71 -7.91 -6.85
N TYR A 86 -15.90 -8.12 -5.55
CA TYR A 86 -16.76 -7.30 -4.72
C TYR A 86 -16.01 -6.82 -3.49
N ARG A 87 -16.22 -5.56 -3.11
CA ARG A 87 -15.70 -5.01 -1.87
C ARG A 87 -16.75 -4.16 -1.18
N GLY A 88 -17.17 -4.60 0.00
CA GLY A 88 -17.99 -3.82 0.89
C GLY A 88 -17.18 -2.91 1.79
N THR A 89 -17.59 -1.65 1.91
CA THR A 89 -16.99 -0.71 2.86
C THR A 89 -17.99 0.38 3.25
N LYS A 90 -17.60 1.16 4.26
CA LYS A 90 -18.22 2.43 4.59
C LYS A 90 -17.31 3.55 4.12
N LEU A 91 -17.88 4.60 3.53
CA LEU A 91 -17.21 5.86 3.22
C LEU A 91 -17.94 6.98 3.95
N ASN A 92 -17.25 8.08 4.22
CA ASN A 92 -17.97 9.29 4.58
C ASN A 92 -18.56 9.95 3.32
N ARG A 93 -19.53 10.85 3.51
CA ARG A 93 -20.22 11.55 2.42
C ARG A 93 -19.26 12.36 1.54
N GLU A 94 -18.29 13.03 2.13
CA GLU A 94 -17.31 13.85 1.39
C GLU A 94 -16.43 12.99 0.47
N GLU A 95 -15.97 11.82 0.94
CA GLU A 95 -15.21 10.85 0.17
C GLU A 95 -16.03 10.30 -1.00
N LEU A 96 -17.31 10.01 -0.76
CA LEU A 96 -18.21 9.52 -1.79
C LEU A 96 -18.50 10.57 -2.86
N GLU A 97 -18.74 11.83 -2.47
CA GLU A 97 -19.03 12.94 -3.39
C GLU A 97 -17.82 13.32 -4.27
N GLN A 98 -16.61 12.94 -3.87
CA GLN A 98 -15.40 13.08 -4.70
C GLN A 98 -15.31 12.02 -5.82
N LEU A 99 -16.08 10.93 -5.74
CA LEU A 99 -16.08 9.89 -6.75
C LEU A 99 -16.95 10.33 -7.94
N GLN A 100 -16.37 10.24 -9.15
CA GLN A 100 -17.05 10.63 -10.38
C GLN A 100 -16.82 9.57 -11.46
N VAL A 101 -17.84 9.36 -12.29
CA VAL A 101 -17.74 8.47 -13.45
C VAL A 101 -16.68 8.99 -14.41
N GLY A 102 -15.85 8.08 -14.92
CA GLY A 102 -14.71 8.38 -15.77
C GLY A 102 -13.43 8.75 -15.01
N CYS A 103 -13.48 8.95 -13.69
CA CYS A 103 -12.29 9.23 -12.91
C CYS A 103 -11.48 7.97 -12.61
N LEU A 104 -10.16 8.15 -12.55
CA LEU A 104 -9.23 7.14 -12.07
C LEU A 104 -9.10 7.22 -10.55
N ILE A 105 -9.23 6.07 -9.89
CA ILE A 105 -9.00 5.92 -8.46
C ILE A 105 -7.81 5.00 -8.21
N SER A 106 -7.02 5.30 -7.18
CA SER A 106 -5.95 4.43 -6.68
C SER A 106 -6.25 4.01 -5.25
N THR A 107 -5.88 2.79 -4.92
CA THR A 107 -6.02 2.27 -3.56
C THR A 107 -4.86 2.73 -2.67
N ASN A 108 -5.19 3.29 -1.50
CA ASN A 108 -4.19 3.75 -0.51
C ASN A 108 -3.70 2.62 0.41
N GLY A 109 -3.48 1.45 -0.17
CA GLY A 109 -3.09 0.23 0.52
C GLY A 109 -3.42 -1.01 -0.33
N PHE A 110 -3.18 -2.20 0.22
CA PHE A 110 -3.66 -3.43 -0.41
C PHE A 110 -5.19 -3.45 -0.39
N LEU A 111 -5.79 -3.88 -1.50
CA LEU A 111 -7.24 -3.95 -1.62
C LEU A 111 -7.68 -5.41 -1.52
N SER A 112 -8.23 -5.76 -0.35
CA SER A 112 -8.91 -7.04 -0.17
C SER A 112 -10.34 -6.96 -0.73
N CYS A 113 -10.69 -7.95 -1.53
CA CYS A 113 -11.99 -8.12 -2.17
C CYS A 113 -12.41 -9.58 -2.04
N SER A 114 -13.67 -9.89 -2.28
CA SER A 114 -14.16 -11.26 -2.41
C SER A 114 -14.66 -11.51 -3.83
N SER A 115 -14.50 -12.74 -4.33
CA SER A 115 -15.24 -13.20 -5.51
C SER A 115 -16.69 -13.55 -5.19
N ASP A 116 -17.03 -13.70 -3.90
CA ASP A 116 -18.39 -13.87 -3.41
C ASP A 116 -18.99 -12.51 -2.99
N ARG A 117 -20.08 -12.13 -3.66
CA ARG A 117 -20.80 -10.90 -3.36
C ARG A 117 -21.35 -10.88 -1.93
N ASN A 118 -21.82 -12.02 -1.41
CA ASN A 118 -22.43 -12.10 -0.09
C ASN A 118 -21.41 -11.80 1.00
N VAL A 119 -20.19 -12.31 0.86
CA VAL A 119 -19.07 -12.02 1.76
C VAL A 119 -18.80 -10.52 1.78
N ALA A 120 -18.72 -9.87 0.61
CA ALA A 120 -18.52 -8.42 0.53
C ALA A 120 -19.66 -7.63 1.19
N GLU A 121 -20.91 -8.05 1.01
CA GLU A 121 -22.09 -7.40 1.61
C GLU A 121 -22.09 -7.52 3.15
N MET A 122 -21.53 -8.58 3.74
CA MET A 122 -21.35 -8.69 5.20
C MET A 122 -20.49 -7.56 5.77
N PHE A 123 -19.46 -7.10 5.05
CA PHE A 123 -18.60 -5.98 5.50
C PHE A 123 -19.30 -4.61 5.47
N ILE A 124 -20.40 -4.51 4.73
CA ILE A 124 -21.28 -3.34 4.71
C ILE A 124 -22.18 -3.35 5.95
N GLY A 125 -22.43 -4.52 6.55
CA GLY A 125 -23.40 -4.66 7.65
C GLY A 125 -24.83 -4.74 7.14
N ILE A 126 -25.02 -5.28 5.92
CA ILE A 126 -26.32 -5.75 5.45
C ILE A 126 -26.67 -7.00 6.25
N ASP A 127 -27.83 -7.01 6.89
CA ASP A 127 -28.31 -8.18 7.61
C ASP A 127 -28.73 -9.26 6.60
N PRO A 128 -28.12 -10.46 6.63
CA PRO A 128 -28.42 -11.55 5.69
C PRO A 128 -29.90 -11.99 5.69
N MET A 129 -30.64 -11.73 6.76
CA MET A 129 -32.05 -12.12 6.90
C MET A 129 -33.02 -11.06 6.39
N THR A 130 -32.64 -9.78 6.38
CA THR A 130 -33.52 -8.67 5.99
C THR A 130 -33.10 -7.98 4.71
N ASP A 131 -31.87 -8.19 4.24
CA ASP A 131 -31.24 -7.55 3.06
C ASP A 131 -31.24 -6.01 3.13
N ILE A 132 -31.31 -5.45 4.35
CA ILE A 132 -31.33 -4.00 4.63
C ILE A 132 -30.09 -3.63 5.44
N SER A 133 -29.47 -2.49 5.12
CA SER A 133 -28.38 -1.91 5.91
C SER A 133 -28.89 -1.10 7.10
N SER A 134 -28.16 -1.12 8.22
CA SER A 134 -28.58 -0.52 9.50
C SER A 134 -28.56 1.03 9.56
N SER A 135 -28.56 1.73 8.42
CA SER A 135 -28.46 3.18 8.34
C SER A 135 -29.43 3.77 7.34
N HIS A 136 -30.44 4.45 7.85
CA HIS A 136 -31.51 5.04 7.05
C HIS A 136 -31.11 6.43 6.59
N ASN A 137 -31.07 6.61 5.26
CA ASN A 137 -31.04 7.87 4.49
C ASN A 137 -29.72 8.20 3.76
N ARG A 138 -29.84 8.57 2.48
CA ARG A 138 -28.80 9.14 1.61
C ARG A 138 -28.09 10.36 2.20
N ASP A 139 -28.73 11.05 3.14
CA ASP A 139 -28.15 12.21 3.81
C ASP A 139 -27.23 11.88 4.99
N ALA A 140 -27.13 10.61 5.39
CA ALA A 140 -26.26 10.21 6.48
C ALA A 140 -24.79 10.56 6.21
N TRP A 141 -24.04 10.92 7.25
CA TRP A 141 -22.60 11.20 7.08
C TRP A 141 -21.82 9.95 6.65
N GLN A 142 -22.23 8.78 7.15
CA GLN A 142 -21.64 7.51 6.77
C GLN A 142 -22.50 6.84 5.69
N GLN A 143 -21.87 6.52 4.57
CA GLN A 143 -22.49 5.90 3.41
C GLN A 143 -21.97 4.48 3.24
N PHE A 144 -22.86 3.58 2.84
CA PHE A 144 -22.60 2.15 2.67
C PHE A 144 -22.36 1.87 1.20
N VAL A 145 -21.22 1.28 0.87
CA VAL A 145 -20.73 1.20 -0.51
C VAL A 145 -20.33 -0.22 -0.85
N LEU A 146 -20.88 -0.73 -1.95
CA LEU A 146 -20.44 -1.94 -2.61
C LEU A 146 -19.71 -1.58 -3.89
N PHE A 147 -18.40 -1.80 -3.89
CA PHE A 147 -17.58 -1.72 -5.08
C PHE A 147 -17.71 -3.02 -5.88
N ILE A 148 -17.99 -2.90 -7.18
CA ILE A 148 -18.06 -3.99 -8.14
C ILE A 148 -16.92 -3.79 -9.13
N ILE A 149 -15.95 -4.70 -9.13
CA ILE A 149 -14.66 -4.55 -9.80
C ILE A 149 -14.56 -5.59 -10.90
N ASP A 150 -14.63 -5.15 -12.15
CA ASP A 150 -14.41 -5.99 -13.32
C ASP A 150 -12.92 -5.98 -13.69
N VAL A 151 -12.29 -7.15 -13.60
CA VAL A 151 -10.89 -7.35 -13.98
C VAL A 151 -10.84 -8.14 -15.27
N ASP A 152 -10.11 -7.63 -16.26
CA ASP A 152 -9.77 -8.37 -17.48
C ASP A 152 -8.26 -8.36 -17.69
N ARG A 153 -7.61 -9.48 -17.40
CA ARG A 153 -6.14 -9.62 -17.48
C ARG A 153 -5.63 -9.59 -18.91
N ARG A 154 -6.50 -9.72 -19.92
CA ARG A 154 -6.12 -9.60 -21.33
C ARG A 154 -5.83 -8.15 -21.71
N THR A 155 -6.45 -7.20 -21.01
CA THR A 155 -6.33 -5.78 -21.28
C THR A 155 -5.51 -5.06 -20.20
N SER A 156 -5.54 -5.53 -18.94
CA SER A 156 -4.79 -4.94 -17.83
C SER A 156 -3.56 -5.78 -17.44
N THR A 157 -2.43 -5.56 -18.14
CA THR A 157 -1.20 -6.36 -17.92
C THR A 157 -0.47 -6.06 -16.61
N ASN A 158 -0.73 -4.90 -15.98
CA ASN A 158 0.04 -4.42 -14.83
C ASN A 158 -0.70 -4.51 -13.49
N SER A 159 -1.96 -4.99 -13.49
CA SER A 159 -2.73 -5.15 -12.25
C SER A 159 -2.39 -6.50 -11.61
N VAL A 160 -1.68 -6.45 -10.47
CA VAL A 160 -1.42 -7.64 -9.65
C VAL A 160 -2.61 -7.86 -8.74
N VAL A 161 -3.37 -8.91 -9.03
CA VAL A 161 -4.46 -9.42 -8.19
C VAL A 161 -4.21 -10.89 -7.93
N ALA A 162 -4.27 -11.33 -6.68
CA ALA A 162 -3.96 -12.70 -6.29
C ALA A 162 -5.18 -13.35 -5.62
N ASP A 163 -5.52 -14.57 -6.05
CA ASP A 163 -6.41 -15.46 -5.29
C ASP A 163 -5.66 -16.04 -4.09
N VAL A 164 -5.97 -15.54 -2.90
CA VAL A 164 -5.27 -15.93 -1.68
C VAL A 164 -6.05 -16.96 -0.87
N SER A 165 -7.16 -17.48 -1.40
CA SER A 165 -8.06 -18.40 -0.67
C SER A 165 -7.33 -19.63 -0.12
N HIS A 166 -6.30 -20.13 -0.81
CA HIS A 166 -5.51 -21.28 -0.39
C HIS A 166 -4.40 -20.99 0.63
N GLU A 167 -3.97 -19.73 0.75
CA GLU A 167 -2.93 -19.30 1.68
C GLU A 167 -3.49 -18.48 2.85
N SER A 168 -4.75 -18.05 2.76
CA SER A 168 -5.40 -17.23 3.77
C SER A 168 -5.68 -18.01 5.04
N ASP A 169 -5.63 -17.31 6.18
CA ASP A 169 -6.07 -17.86 7.47
C ASP A 169 -7.61 -17.98 7.53
N ILE A 170 -8.33 -17.33 6.61
CA ILE A 170 -9.79 -17.36 6.48
C ILE A 170 -10.17 -17.73 5.03
N PRO A 171 -10.18 -19.03 4.67
CA PRO A 171 -10.41 -19.47 3.29
C PRO A 171 -11.84 -19.23 2.79
N ASP A 172 -12.83 -19.18 3.70
CA ASP A 172 -14.25 -19.06 3.35
C ASP A 172 -14.64 -17.70 2.77
N GLU A 173 -13.75 -16.70 2.85
CA GLU A 173 -14.00 -15.37 2.30
C GLU A 173 -13.82 -15.30 0.77
N ASN A 174 -13.29 -16.36 0.13
CA ASN A 174 -12.90 -16.34 -1.29
C ASN A 174 -12.10 -15.08 -1.64
N GLU A 175 -11.12 -14.76 -0.78
CA GLU A 175 -10.41 -13.49 -0.75
C GLU A 175 -9.46 -13.35 -1.94
N MET A 176 -9.54 -12.19 -2.57
CA MET A 176 -8.70 -11.75 -3.68
C MET A 176 -8.04 -10.44 -3.28
N ILE A 177 -6.70 -10.41 -3.30
CA ILE A 177 -5.94 -9.23 -2.86
C ILE A 177 -5.28 -8.57 -4.07
N PHE A 178 -5.59 -7.29 -4.27
CA PHE A 178 -4.81 -6.45 -5.17
C PHE A 178 -3.58 -5.88 -4.46
N ASN A 179 -2.47 -5.80 -5.20
CA ASN A 179 -1.28 -5.11 -4.72
C ASN A 179 -1.57 -3.63 -4.44
N PHE A 180 -0.80 -3.03 -3.53
CA PHE A 180 -0.98 -1.63 -3.16
C PHE A 180 -0.72 -0.71 -4.35
N GLY A 181 -1.49 0.36 -4.47
CA GLY A 181 -1.39 1.27 -5.62
C GLY A 181 -2.09 0.76 -6.88
N SER A 182 -2.84 -0.35 -6.79
CA SER A 182 -3.78 -0.77 -7.83
C SER A 182 -4.78 0.34 -8.13
N THR A 183 -5.09 0.49 -9.42
CA THR A 183 -5.85 1.61 -9.98
C THR A 183 -7.02 1.14 -10.83
N PHE A 184 -8.12 1.89 -10.78
CA PHE A 184 -9.38 1.51 -11.41
C PHE A 184 -10.06 2.75 -12.02
N ILE A 185 -10.79 2.57 -13.11
CA ILE A 185 -11.66 3.61 -13.66
C ILE A 185 -13.08 3.36 -13.15
N ILE A 186 -13.74 4.40 -12.66
CA ILE A 186 -15.15 4.34 -12.27
C ILE A 186 -16.01 4.38 -13.54
N ASN A 187 -16.77 3.33 -13.77
CA ASN A 187 -17.64 3.20 -14.94
C ASN A 187 -19.06 3.69 -14.66
N ASP A 188 -19.56 3.46 -13.44
CA ASP A 188 -20.90 3.84 -13.03
C ASP A 188 -20.98 4.02 -11.51
N ILE A 189 -21.86 4.92 -11.08
CA ILE A 189 -22.22 5.13 -9.67
C ILE A 189 -23.74 5.20 -9.60
N CYS A 190 -24.35 4.21 -8.95
CA CYS A 190 -25.79 4.19 -8.70
C CYS A 190 -26.10 3.92 -7.23
N PHE A 191 -27.27 4.34 -6.79
CA PHE A 191 -27.77 4.04 -5.45
C PHE A 191 -28.90 3.02 -5.56
N ASP A 192 -28.75 1.92 -4.85
CA ASP A 192 -29.77 0.91 -4.67
C ASP A 192 -30.69 1.36 -3.53
N ASN A 193 -31.92 1.74 -3.88
CA ASN A 193 -32.89 2.22 -2.89
C ASN A 193 -33.41 1.09 -2.00
N ASP A 194 -33.45 -0.15 -2.52
CA ASP A 194 -34.01 -1.29 -1.79
C ASP A 194 -33.03 -1.71 -0.68
N LYS A 195 -31.74 -1.80 -1.01
CA LYS A 195 -30.67 -2.12 -0.05
C LYS A 195 -30.13 -0.90 0.71
N CYS A 196 -30.46 0.31 0.27
CA CYS A 196 -29.93 1.58 0.76
C CYS A 196 -28.38 1.66 0.70
N ILE A 197 -27.79 1.24 -0.42
CA ILE A 197 -26.34 1.24 -0.63
C ILE A 197 -25.94 1.90 -1.95
N TRP A 198 -24.72 2.43 -2.01
CA TRP A 198 -24.12 2.86 -3.26
C TRP A 198 -23.43 1.69 -3.94
N LEU A 199 -23.78 1.46 -5.20
CA LEU A 199 -23.11 0.52 -6.09
C LEU A 199 -22.15 1.32 -6.96
N ILE A 200 -20.86 0.99 -6.87
CA ILE A 200 -19.83 1.67 -7.65
C ILE A 200 -19.16 0.63 -8.54
N GLN A 201 -19.43 0.73 -9.83
CA GLN A 201 -18.84 -0.15 -10.83
C GLN A 201 -17.51 0.43 -11.28
N MET A 202 -16.47 -0.38 -11.26
CA MET A 202 -15.15 -0.01 -11.72
C MET A 202 -14.51 -1.13 -12.53
N SER A 203 -13.55 -0.78 -13.37
CA SER A 203 -12.76 -1.76 -14.11
C SER A 203 -11.28 -1.52 -13.95
N SER A 204 -10.50 -2.61 -14.00
CA SER A 204 -9.04 -2.51 -14.10
C SER A 204 -8.68 -1.78 -15.40
N SER A 205 -7.99 -0.64 -15.30
CA SER A 205 -7.64 0.18 -16.47
C SER A 205 -6.49 -0.44 -17.27
N SER A 206 -6.68 -0.60 -18.58
CA SER A 206 -5.60 -0.89 -19.54
C SER A 206 -4.79 0.36 -19.90
N ASP A 207 -5.42 1.54 -19.91
CA ASP A 207 -4.80 2.81 -20.31
C ASP A 207 -3.75 3.32 -19.31
N ASN A 208 -3.80 2.83 -18.06
CA ASN A 208 -2.78 3.09 -17.07
C ASN A 208 -1.41 2.51 -17.42
N ALA A 209 -1.35 1.51 -18.32
CA ALA A 209 -0.07 1.02 -18.81
C ALA A 209 0.78 2.15 -19.41
N ARG A 210 0.19 3.17 -20.06
CA ARG A 210 0.96 4.25 -20.70
C ARG A 210 1.49 5.30 -19.73
N ILE A 211 0.68 5.75 -18.77
CA ILE A 211 1.09 6.75 -17.77
C ILE A 211 2.05 6.11 -16.75
N ASN A 212 1.74 4.90 -16.28
CA ASN A 212 2.64 4.17 -15.39
C ASN A 212 3.92 3.74 -16.10
N ASP A 213 3.90 3.27 -17.35
CA ASP A 213 5.16 2.90 -18.05
C ASP A 213 6.10 4.11 -18.16
N GLY A 214 5.58 5.31 -18.46
CA GLY A 214 6.38 6.52 -18.50
C GLY A 214 7.06 6.86 -17.16
N TYR A 215 6.27 6.90 -16.07
CA TYR A 215 6.78 7.24 -14.74
C TYR A 215 7.64 6.14 -14.11
N GLU A 216 7.25 4.88 -14.29
CA GLU A 216 7.99 3.71 -13.84
C GLU A 216 9.33 3.61 -14.57
N LYS A 217 9.34 3.73 -15.91
CA LYS A 217 10.58 3.74 -16.69
C LYS A 217 11.48 4.91 -16.30
N TYR A 218 10.93 6.11 -16.13
CA TYR A 218 11.67 7.28 -15.65
C TYR A 218 12.32 7.01 -14.28
N THR A 219 11.55 6.47 -13.34
CA THR A 219 12.02 6.14 -12.00
C THR A 219 13.08 5.04 -12.04
N ARG A 220 12.85 3.98 -12.80
CA ARG A 220 13.79 2.86 -12.95
C ARG A 220 15.13 3.33 -13.51
N ILE A 221 15.12 4.13 -14.58
CA ILE A 221 16.35 4.72 -15.17
C ILE A 221 17.09 5.60 -14.15
N ARG A 222 16.35 6.43 -13.38
CA ARG A 222 16.94 7.28 -12.34
C ARG A 222 17.57 6.49 -11.19
N LEU A 223 17.00 5.32 -10.86
CA LEU A 223 17.42 4.51 -9.72
C LEU A 223 18.42 3.41 -10.08
N GLN A 224 18.60 3.08 -11.37
CA GLN A 224 19.37 1.90 -11.83
C GLN A 224 20.83 1.86 -11.34
N HIS A 225 21.43 3.00 -11.05
CA HIS A 225 22.82 3.11 -10.58
C HIS A 225 22.92 3.52 -9.10
N ILE A 226 21.81 3.64 -8.40
CA ILE A 226 21.80 4.10 -7.01
C ILE A 226 21.96 2.90 -6.08
N ASN A 227 22.96 2.94 -5.21
CA ASN A 227 23.15 1.90 -4.21
C ASN A 227 21.88 1.75 -3.33
N PRO A 228 21.36 0.53 -3.12
CA PRO A 228 20.16 0.28 -2.31
C PRO A 228 20.19 0.94 -0.92
N THR A 229 21.39 1.07 -0.33
CA THR A 229 21.62 1.72 0.98
C THR A 229 21.16 3.18 0.98
N ILE A 230 21.48 3.94 -0.07
CA ILE A 230 21.16 5.37 -0.17
C ILE A 230 19.88 5.64 -0.96
N MET A 231 19.37 4.63 -1.69
CA MET A 231 18.22 4.73 -2.58
C MET A 231 17.00 5.33 -1.89
N PHE A 232 16.67 4.86 -0.68
CA PHE A 232 15.50 5.38 0.05
C PHE A 232 15.60 6.89 0.29
N GLY A 233 16.74 7.38 0.78
CA GLY A 233 16.98 8.82 0.96
C GLY A 233 16.89 9.59 -0.36
N HIS A 234 17.39 9.01 -1.45
CA HIS A 234 17.31 9.64 -2.77
C HIS A 234 15.86 9.75 -3.28
N VAL A 235 15.08 8.68 -3.16
CA VAL A 235 13.64 8.69 -3.50
C VAL A 235 12.92 9.75 -2.69
N LEU A 236 13.13 9.82 -1.37
CA LEU A 236 12.50 10.83 -0.53
C LEU A 236 12.83 12.25 -0.96
N GLY A 237 14.11 12.55 -1.20
CA GLY A 237 14.54 13.92 -1.45
C GLY A 237 14.26 14.39 -2.86
N PHE A 238 14.59 13.59 -3.87
CA PHE A 238 14.65 14.04 -5.26
C PHE A 238 13.49 13.56 -6.12
N ILE A 239 12.70 12.58 -5.65
CA ILE A 239 11.49 12.11 -6.33
C ILE A 239 10.25 12.56 -5.54
N GLY A 240 10.22 12.32 -4.23
CA GLY A 240 9.11 12.67 -3.36
C GLY A 240 9.15 14.10 -2.80
N HIS A 241 10.21 14.87 -3.06
CA HIS A 241 10.39 16.25 -2.54
C HIS A 241 10.33 16.39 -1.00
N HIS A 242 10.53 15.31 -0.26
CA HIS A 242 10.58 15.27 1.21
C HIS A 242 12.00 15.48 1.73
N PHE A 243 12.57 16.66 1.46
CA PHE A 243 13.97 16.99 1.79
C PHE A 243 14.34 16.77 3.25
N ASN A 244 13.49 17.15 4.20
CA ASN A 244 13.75 16.97 5.63
C ASN A 244 13.85 15.49 6.02
N GLN A 245 12.98 14.64 5.47
CA GLN A 245 12.99 13.21 5.77
C GLN A 245 14.19 12.52 5.12
N SER A 246 14.51 12.90 3.88
CA SER A 246 15.73 12.48 3.19
C SER A 246 17.00 12.82 3.98
N MET A 247 17.11 14.06 4.48
CA MET A 247 18.22 14.48 5.33
C MET A 247 18.30 13.67 6.62
N ASN A 248 17.18 13.47 7.31
CA ASN A 248 17.13 12.67 8.54
C ASN A 248 17.60 11.23 8.28
N TYR A 249 17.20 10.65 7.15
CA TYR A 249 17.66 9.33 6.72
C TYR A 249 19.17 9.29 6.49
N PHE A 250 19.71 10.24 5.73
CA PHE A 250 21.15 10.31 5.46
C PHE A 250 21.99 10.57 6.72
N HIS A 251 21.55 11.45 7.62
CA HIS A 251 22.21 11.66 8.91
C HIS A 251 22.18 10.41 9.78
N ARG A 252 21.08 9.65 9.76
CA ARG A 252 21.02 8.36 10.44
C ARG A 252 22.02 7.37 9.86
N LEU A 253 22.14 7.27 8.53
CA LEU A 253 23.14 6.42 7.88
C LEU A 253 24.57 6.79 8.29
N LEU A 254 24.90 8.09 8.35
CA LEU A 254 26.22 8.55 8.80
C LEU A 254 26.55 8.18 10.26
N ARG A 255 25.53 8.04 11.11
CA ARG A 255 25.68 7.61 12.51
C ARG A 255 25.81 6.09 12.64
N THR A 256 25.18 5.33 11.76
CA THR A 256 25.15 3.86 11.85
C THR A 256 26.26 3.17 11.05
N LEU A 257 26.71 3.77 9.95
CA LEU A 257 27.72 3.17 9.07
C LEU A 257 29.15 3.45 9.57
N PRO A 258 30.07 2.46 9.47
CA PRO A 258 31.50 2.65 9.76
C PRO A 258 32.10 3.83 9.01
N ILE A 259 33.12 4.49 9.56
CA ILE A 259 33.64 5.76 9.02
C ILE A 259 34.27 5.61 7.62
N ASP A 260 34.73 4.41 7.30
CA ASP A 260 35.36 3.97 6.05
C ASP A 260 34.37 3.31 5.07
N HIS A 261 33.08 3.30 5.39
CA HIS A 261 32.07 2.67 4.56
C HIS A 261 31.97 3.33 3.17
N ILE A 262 32.01 2.51 2.11
CA ILE A 262 32.08 2.94 0.69
C ILE A 262 31.00 3.93 0.25
N GLU A 263 29.81 3.88 0.86
CA GLU A 263 28.70 4.80 0.54
C GLU A 263 28.74 6.15 1.24
N ARG A 264 29.66 6.39 2.20
CA ARG A 264 29.71 7.68 2.92
C ARG A 264 29.97 8.89 2.01
N PRO A 265 30.88 8.83 1.03
CA PRO A 265 31.01 9.87 0.01
C PRO A 265 29.67 10.20 -0.66
N ASN A 266 28.92 9.18 -1.08
CA ASN A 266 27.61 9.34 -1.72
C ASN A 266 26.56 9.93 -0.76
N ILE A 267 26.58 9.55 0.51
CA ILE A 267 25.67 10.13 1.53
C ILE A 267 25.95 11.62 1.71
N TYR A 268 27.23 12.01 1.86
CA TYR A 268 27.61 13.41 1.95
C TYR A 268 27.29 14.18 0.66
N HIS A 269 27.52 13.59 -0.51
CA HIS A 269 27.16 14.19 -1.79
C HIS A 269 25.65 14.50 -1.88
N ASN A 270 24.81 13.53 -1.50
CA ASN A 270 23.36 13.72 -1.49
C ASN A 270 22.90 14.76 -0.46
N LEU A 271 23.46 14.76 0.75
CA LEU A 271 23.23 15.83 1.73
C LEU A 271 23.64 17.21 1.19
N GLY A 272 24.79 17.30 0.52
CA GLY A 272 25.27 18.53 -0.10
C GLY A 272 24.32 19.06 -1.17
N ARG A 273 23.77 18.16 -2.00
CA ARG A 273 22.73 18.51 -2.98
C ARG A 273 21.47 19.03 -2.30
N ILE A 274 20.98 18.35 -1.26
CA ILE A 274 19.77 18.79 -0.55
C ILE A 274 19.99 20.14 0.11
N TYR A 275 21.11 20.34 0.82
CA TYR A 275 21.44 21.63 1.44
C TYR A 275 21.53 22.76 0.41
N ARG A 276 22.02 22.48 -0.80
CA ARG A 276 22.02 23.45 -1.91
C ARG A 276 20.61 23.80 -2.35
N PHE A 277 19.71 22.82 -2.47
CA PHE A 277 18.31 23.04 -2.83
C PHE A 277 17.54 23.88 -1.80
N ILE A 278 17.88 23.75 -0.51
CA ILE A 278 17.28 24.57 0.56
C ILE A 278 18.13 25.81 0.92
N GLU A 279 18.99 26.24 0.00
CA GLU A 279 19.80 27.48 0.07
C GLU A 279 20.75 27.58 1.28
N LYS A 280 21.13 26.44 1.88
CA LYS A 280 22.13 26.36 2.95
C LYS A 280 23.51 26.09 2.37
N PHE A 281 24.05 27.07 1.63
CA PHE A 281 25.27 26.91 0.84
C PHE A 281 26.50 26.51 1.65
N ASP A 282 26.70 27.06 2.85
CA ASP A 282 27.85 26.70 3.71
C ASP A 282 27.84 25.22 4.11
N LYS A 283 26.66 24.71 4.48
CA LYS A 283 26.48 23.30 4.83
C LYS A 283 26.65 22.40 3.62
N SER A 284 26.17 22.85 2.46
CA SER A 284 26.35 22.16 1.19
C SER A 284 27.83 22.02 0.82
N LEU A 285 28.59 23.12 0.89
CA LEU A 285 30.03 23.13 0.61
C LEU A 285 30.80 22.21 1.57
N ASN A 286 30.47 22.22 2.86
CA ASN A 286 31.08 21.32 3.82
C ASN A 286 30.82 19.85 3.47
N CYS A 287 29.57 19.50 3.14
CA CYS A 287 29.23 18.15 2.72
C CYS A 287 29.99 17.71 1.46
N PHE A 288 30.13 18.58 0.45
CA PHE A 288 30.90 18.25 -0.76
C PHE A 288 32.40 18.09 -0.48
N ARG A 289 32.96 18.82 0.50
CA ARG A 289 34.34 18.62 0.95
C ARG A 289 34.49 17.25 1.62
N CYS A 290 33.60 16.88 2.53
CA CYS A 290 33.60 15.55 3.17
C CYS A 290 33.46 14.42 2.14
N ALA A 291 32.62 14.61 1.12
CA ALA A 291 32.43 13.62 0.06
C ALA A 291 33.67 13.38 -0.81
N ARG A 292 34.59 14.35 -0.88
CA ARG A 292 35.82 14.25 -1.68
C ARG A 292 37.01 13.69 -0.89
N LEU A 293 36.97 13.77 0.44
CA LEU A 293 38.07 13.37 1.34
C LEU A 293 37.98 11.91 1.78
N LEU A 294 36.83 11.28 1.56
CA LEU A 294 36.52 9.87 1.83
C LEU A 294 36.48 9.11 0.51
#